data_AF-A0A7V0QHM4-F1
#
_entry.id   AF-A0A7V0QHM4-F1
#
_cell.length_a   1.000
_cell.length_b   1.000
_cell.length_c   1.000
_cell.angle_alpha   90.00
_cell.angle_beta   90.00
_cell.angle_gamma   90.00
#
_symmetry.space_group_name_H-M   'P 1'
#
loop_
_entity.id
_entity.type
_entity.pdbx_description
1 polymer ?
#
loop_
_entity_poly.entity_id
_entity_poly.type
_entity_poly.pdbx_seq_one_letter_code
_entity_poly.pdbx_strand_id
1 'polypeptide(L)'
;MAGRKPRVLSREILGEILEPRVEEIFALINREILKSGYAELLASGLVVTGGSSLLPGIPELAEQVMDMPVRLGIPTSIGGLVDVVSNPMYATGVGLVLYGYKHRDKRKQFSKNDNKNIWQKVISAMKRWFKEIR
;
A
#
# COMPACT_ATOMS: atom_id res chain seq x y z
N MET A 1 29.67 25.06 1.65
CA MET A 1 28.58 25.90 1.11
C MET A 1 27.55 26.15 2.21
N ALA A 2 27.73 27.13 3.08
CA ALA A 2 26.71 27.49 4.08
C ALA A 2 26.95 28.95 4.53
N GLY A 3 25.96 29.82 4.35
CA GLY A 3 26.09 31.25 4.65
C GLY A 3 25.10 32.18 3.93
N ARG A 4 24.20 31.66 3.07
CA ARG A 4 23.13 32.49 2.51
C ARG A 4 22.04 32.72 3.57
N LYS A 5 21.67 33.98 3.76
CA LYS A 5 20.52 34.37 4.61
C LYS A 5 19.24 33.68 4.09
N PRO A 6 18.31 33.29 4.99
CA PRO A 6 17.00 32.77 4.59
C PRO A 6 16.33 33.72 3.60
N ARG A 7 15.79 33.18 2.50
CA ARG A 7 15.01 33.95 1.51
C ARG A 7 13.56 33.52 1.61
N VAL A 8 12.66 34.49 1.68
CA VAL A 8 11.23 34.26 1.53
C VAL A 8 10.93 34.18 0.03
N LEU A 9 10.20 33.14 -0.38
CA LEU A 9 9.75 32.94 -1.75
C LEU A 9 8.23 32.98 -1.77
N SER A 10 7.65 33.44 -2.89
CA SER A 10 6.21 33.35 -3.11
C SER A 10 5.81 31.89 -3.35
N ARG A 11 4.54 31.58 -3.05
CA ARG A 11 3.96 30.26 -3.37
C ARG A 11 3.94 29.98 -4.88
N GLU A 12 3.78 31.03 -5.68
CA GLU A 12 3.80 30.95 -7.15
C GLU A 12 5.13 30.43 -7.69
N ILE A 13 6.26 31.01 -7.24
CA ILE A 13 7.60 30.54 -7.63
C ILE A 13 7.83 29.07 -7.21
N LEU A 14 7.30 28.67 -6.05
CA LEU A 14 7.36 27.26 -5.64
C LEU A 14 6.52 26.37 -6.56
N GLY A 15 5.32 26.83 -6.95
CA GLY A 15 4.45 26.15 -7.91
C GLY A 15 5.14 25.91 -9.25
N GLU A 16 5.75 26.95 -9.83
CA GLU A 16 6.50 26.87 -11.11
C GLU A 16 7.61 25.82 -11.10
N ILE A 17 8.16 25.50 -9.93
CA ILE A 17 9.21 24.48 -9.77
C ILE A 17 8.59 23.11 -9.47
N LEU A 18 7.55 23.05 -8.64
CA LEU A 18 6.96 21.80 -8.17
C LEU A 18 6.05 21.15 -9.20
N GLU A 19 5.26 21.94 -9.93
CA GLU A 19 4.31 21.47 -10.95
C GLU A 19 4.97 20.57 -12.01
N PRO A 20 6.02 21.01 -12.74
CA PRO A 20 6.66 20.16 -13.75
C PRO A 20 7.27 18.89 -13.15
N ARG A 21 7.70 18.93 -11.88
CA ARG A 21 8.23 17.75 -11.19
C ARG A 21 7.15 16.75 -10.85
N VAL A 22 5.96 17.21 -10.46
CA VAL A 22 4.82 16.35 -10.19
C VAL A 22 4.29 15.74 -11.49
N GLU A 23 4.19 16.54 -12.57
CA GLU A 23 3.84 16.04 -13.90
C GLU A 23 4.77 14.93 -14.37
N GLU A 24 6.09 15.14 -14.24
CA GLU A 24 7.10 14.14 -14.57
C GLU A 24 6.89 12.84 -13.80
N ILE A 25 6.60 12.93 -12.49
CA ILE A 25 6.35 11.75 -11.64
C ILE A 25 5.11 11.01 -12.12
N PHE A 26 4.00 11.69 -12.42
CA PHE A 26 2.80 11.04 -12.93
C PHE A 26 3.00 10.46 -14.35
N ALA A 27 3.76 11.12 -15.21
CA ALA A 27 4.12 10.57 -16.52
C ALA A 27 4.93 9.27 -16.39
N LEU A 28 5.87 9.20 -15.43
CA LEU A 28 6.62 7.99 -15.12
C LEU A 28 5.72 6.87 -14.57
N ILE A 29 4.75 7.21 -13.71
CA ILE A 29 3.75 6.26 -13.18
C ILE A 29 2.90 5.72 -14.33
N ASN A 30 2.37 6.59 -15.20
CA ASN A 30 1.56 6.19 -16.35
C ASN A 30 2.33 5.24 -17.28
N ARG A 31 3.60 5.55 -17.57
CA ARG A 31 4.48 4.68 -18.35
C ARG A 31 4.62 3.29 -17.75
N GLU A 32 4.76 3.19 -16.43
CA GLU A 32 4.89 1.88 -15.77
C GLU A 32 3.56 1.11 -15.76
N ILE A 33 2.43 1.81 -15.61
CA ILE A 33 1.10 1.20 -15.73
C ILE A 33 0.89 0.62 -17.13
N LEU A 34 1.19 1.38 -18.18
CA LEU A 34 1.09 0.90 -19.57
C LEU A 34 1.99 -0.31 -19.80
N LYS A 35 3.24 -0.24 -19.32
CA LYS A 35 4.21 -1.34 -19.42
C LYS A 35 3.76 -2.61 -18.68
N SER A 36 3.01 -2.46 -17.59
CA SER A 36 2.50 -3.60 -16.82
C SER A 36 1.38 -4.38 -17.53
N GLY A 37 0.74 -3.78 -18.56
CA GLY A 37 -0.41 -4.37 -19.26
C GLY A 37 -1.74 -4.25 -18.51
N TYR A 38 -1.77 -3.57 -17.37
CA TYR A 38 -2.97 -3.42 -16.53
C TYR A 38 -3.77 -2.14 -16.76
N ALA A 39 -3.38 -1.29 -17.71
CA ALA A 39 -4.03 -0.01 -17.96
C ALA A 39 -5.54 -0.12 -18.16
N GLU A 40 -6.00 -1.11 -18.94
CA GLU A 40 -7.43 -1.35 -19.20
C GLU A 40 -8.22 -1.87 -17.98
N LEU A 41 -7.53 -2.35 -16.94
CA LEU A 41 -8.17 -2.84 -15.71
C LEU A 41 -8.43 -1.71 -14.69
N LEU A 42 -7.93 -0.50 -14.92
CA LEU A 42 -8.02 0.63 -13.99
C LEU A 42 -9.35 1.41 -14.10
N ALA A 43 -10.47 0.72 -14.26
CA ALA A 43 -11.79 1.33 -14.43
C ALA A 43 -12.23 2.24 -13.25
N SER A 44 -11.65 2.04 -12.06
CA SER A 44 -11.97 2.83 -10.85
C SER A 44 -11.05 4.05 -10.64
N GLY A 45 -10.11 4.31 -11.54
CA GLY A 45 -9.12 5.37 -11.41
C GLY A 45 -8.04 5.10 -10.36
N LEU A 46 -7.31 6.15 -9.99
CA LEU A 46 -6.13 6.11 -9.11
C LEU A 46 -6.43 6.65 -7.70
N VAL A 47 -5.76 6.11 -6.70
CA VAL A 47 -5.74 6.65 -5.33
C VAL A 47 -4.32 7.07 -4.99
N VAL A 48 -4.13 8.35 -4.67
CA VAL A 48 -2.83 8.92 -4.29
C VAL A 48 -2.82 9.19 -2.79
N THR A 49 -1.74 8.83 -2.11
CA THR A 49 -1.63 8.98 -0.65
C THR A 49 -0.20 9.35 -0.23
N GLY A 50 0.09 9.40 1.08
CA GLY A 50 1.38 9.82 1.63
C GLY A 50 1.49 11.34 1.77
N GLY A 51 2.59 11.84 2.35
CA GLY A 51 2.71 13.27 2.66
C GLY A 51 2.73 14.19 1.45
N SER A 52 3.39 13.80 0.35
CA SER A 52 3.45 14.60 -0.87
C SER A 52 2.09 14.79 -1.53
N SER A 53 1.14 13.88 -1.29
CA SER A 53 -0.23 13.99 -1.80
C SER A 53 -1.04 15.15 -1.16
N LEU A 54 -0.52 15.74 -0.08
CA LEU A 54 -1.09 16.95 0.54
C LEU A 54 -0.68 18.25 -0.17
N LEU A 55 0.19 18.18 -1.18
CA LEU A 55 0.45 19.36 -2.01
C LEU A 55 -0.88 19.80 -2.66
N PRO A 56 -1.19 21.13 -2.67
CA PRO A 56 -2.39 21.62 -3.32
C PRO A 56 -2.39 21.29 -4.82
N GLY A 57 -3.54 20.88 -5.36
CA GLY A 57 -3.69 20.64 -6.79
C GLY A 57 -3.22 19.26 -7.28
N ILE A 58 -2.76 18.36 -6.40
CA ILE A 58 -2.26 17.04 -6.80
C ILE A 58 -3.32 16.19 -7.52
N PRO A 59 -4.53 15.97 -6.97
CA PRO A 59 -5.55 15.20 -7.66
C PRO A 59 -5.85 15.74 -9.06
N GLU A 60 -5.99 17.06 -9.18
CA GLU A 60 -6.34 17.74 -10.43
C GLU A 60 -5.25 17.58 -11.49
N LEU A 61 -3.98 17.83 -11.11
CA LEU A 61 -2.84 17.64 -12.01
C LEU A 61 -2.66 16.17 -12.40
N ALA A 62 -2.86 15.26 -11.46
CA ALA A 62 -2.79 13.84 -11.71
C ALA A 62 -3.87 13.38 -12.69
N GLU A 63 -5.11 13.85 -12.55
CA GLU A 63 -6.20 13.55 -13.49
C GLU A 63 -5.85 13.98 -14.91
N GLN A 64 -5.24 15.15 -15.07
CA GLN A 64 -4.80 15.66 -16.38
C GLN A 64 -3.73 14.76 -17.02
N VAL A 65 -2.75 14.28 -16.25
CA VAL A 65 -1.65 13.45 -16.77
C VAL A 65 -2.08 11.99 -16.99
N MET A 66 -2.99 11.49 -16.15
CA MET A 66 -3.40 10.08 -16.13
C MET A 66 -4.62 9.79 -17.01
N ASP A 67 -5.36 10.81 -17.43
CA ASP A 67 -6.63 10.68 -18.20
C ASP A 67 -7.64 9.74 -17.53
N MET A 68 -7.68 9.76 -16.20
CA MET A 68 -8.61 8.96 -15.38
C MET A 68 -8.85 9.64 -14.03
N PRO A 69 -9.96 9.33 -13.34
CA PRO A 69 -10.24 9.90 -12.03
C PRO A 69 -9.13 9.63 -11.03
N VAL A 70 -8.71 10.65 -10.27
CA VAL A 70 -7.69 10.52 -9.22
C VAL A 70 -8.23 11.11 -7.93
N ARG A 71 -8.13 10.36 -6.84
CA ARG A 71 -8.57 10.83 -5.52
C ARG A 71 -7.48 10.72 -4.47
N LEU A 72 -7.57 11.60 -3.47
CA LEU A 72 -6.74 11.54 -2.28
C LEU A 72 -7.18 10.39 -1.37
N GLY A 73 -6.26 9.49 -1.05
CA GLY A 73 -6.46 8.37 -0.15
C GLY A 73 -6.04 8.70 1.28
N ILE A 74 -6.98 8.54 2.22
CA ILE A 74 -6.74 8.60 3.66
C ILE A 74 -6.89 7.19 4.27
N PRO A 75 -6.13 6.86 5.33
CA PRO A 75 -6.32 5.59 6.02
C PRO A 75 -7.71 5.50 6.65
N THR A 76 -8.32 4.33 6.56
CA THR A 76 -9.65 4.02 7.11
C THR A 76 -9.61 2.72 7.91
N SER A 77 -10.77 2.28 8.45
CA SER A 77 -10.92 0.98 9.14
C SER A 77 -10.17 0.86 10.48
N ILE A 78 -10.10 1.97 11.20
CA ILE A 78 -9.54 2.09 12.54
C ILE A 78 -10.54 2.81 13.44
N GLY A 79 -10.56 2.48 14.73
CA GLY A 79 -11.37 3.14 15.74
C GLY A 79 -10.51 3.91 16.74
N GLY A 80 -11.14 4.78 17.54
CA GLY A 80 -10.45 5.58 18.55
C GLY A 80 -9.77 6.80 17.95
N LEU A 81 -8.45 6.74 17.76
CA LEU A 81 -7.58 7.86 17.38
C LEU A 81 -7.75 8.36 15.92
N VAL A 82 -8.94 8.14 15.34
CA VAL A 82 -9.25 8.40 13.92
C VAL A 82 -8.90 9.85 13.56
N ASP A 83 -9.25 10.81 14.41
CA ASP A 83 -9.01 12.23 14.15
C ASP A 83 -7.53 12.60 13.97
N VAL A 84 -6.61 11.85 14.57
CA VAL A 84 -5.16 12.12 14.45
C VAL A 84 -4.60 11.50 13.18
N VAL A 85 -5.06 10.29 12.83
CA VAL A 85 -4.45 9.50 11.76
C VAL A 85 -5.21 9.57 10.45
N SER A 86 -6.36 10.25 10.38
CA SER A 86 -7.11 10.60 9.17
C SER A 86 -6.37 11.62 8.29
N ASN A 87 -5.13 11.28 7.94
CA ASN A 87 -4.24 12.07 7.12
C ASN A 87 -3.43 11.11 6.22
N PRO A 88 -3.28 11.39 4.91
CA PRO A 88 -2.51 10.55 3.98
C PRO A 88 -1.08 10.24 4.44
N MET A 89 -0.46 11.12 5.24
CA MET A 89 0.88 10.89 5.83
C MET A 89 0.96 9.58 6.63
N TYR A 90 -0.14 9.15 7.25
CA TYR A 90 -0.17 7.96 8.10
C TYR A 90 -0.63 6.70 7.37
N ALA A 91 -0.96 6.78 6.08
CA ALA A 91 -1.53 5.66 5.32
C ALA A 91 -0.67 4.39 5.40
N THR A 92 0.64 4.51 5.21
CA THR A 92 1.57 3.37 5.29
C THR A 92 1.61 2.76 6.69
N GLY A 93 1.76 3.59 7.72
CA GLY A 93 1.84 3.12 9.11
C GLY A 93 0.57 2.40 9.55
N VAL A 94 -0.60 3.00 9.30
CA VAL A 94 -1.91 2.40 9.60
C VAL A 94 -2.09 1.11 8.79
N GLY A 95 -1.75 1.12 7.50
CA GLY A 95 -1.84 -0.05 6.63
C GLY A 95 -1.02 -1.25 7.13
N LEU A 96 0.20 -1.00 7.60
CA LEU A 96 1.07 -2.04 8.16
C LEU A 96 0.50 -2.64 9.46
N VAL A 97 -0.02 -1.80 10.36
CA VAL A 97 -0.66 -2.26 11.61
C VAL A 97 -1.90 -3.10 11.30
N LEU A 98 -2.76 -2.62 10.40
CA LEU A 98 -3.96 -3.36 9.97
C LEU A 98 -3.60 -4.69 9.29
N TYR A 99 -2.56 -4.70 8.46
CA TYR A 99 -2.06 -5.91 7.81
C TYR A 99 -1.61 -6.94 8.85
N GLY A 100 -0.80 -6.51 9.83
CA GLY A 100 -0.33 -7.36 10.93
C GLY A 100 -1.47 -7.90 11.80
N TYR A 101 -2.48 -7.07 12.10
CA TYR A 101 -3.67 -7.48 12.83
C TYR A 101 -4.47 -8.54 12.08
N LYS A 102 -4.80 -8.32 10.79
CA LYS A 102 -5.57 -9.25 9.95
C LYS A 102 -4.86 -10.60 9.75
N HIS A 103 -3.52 -10.61 9.74
CA HIS A 103 -2.73 -11.83 9.51
C HIS A 103 -2.22 -12.48 10.80
N ARG A 104 -2.60 -11.97 11.98
CA ARG A 104 -2.19 -12.53 13.28
C ARG A 104 -2.68 -13.96 13.48
N ASP A 105 -3.88 -14.29 12.99
CA ASP A 105 -4.52 -15.58 13.25
C ASP A 105 -4.11 -16.70 12.27
N LYS A 106 -3.71 -16.35 11.04
CA LYS A 106 -3.16 -17.32 10.08
C LYS A 106 -1.90 -18.02 10.62
N ARG A 107 -1.04 -17.31 11.38
CA ARG A 107 0.13 -17.92 12.04
C ARG A 107 -0.22 -18.96 13.10
N LYS A 108 -1.37 -18.86 13.78
CA LYS A 108 -1.80 -19.86 14.77
C LYS A 108 -2.35 -21.13 14.13
N GLN A 109 -2.90 -21.05 12.91
CA GLN A 109 -3.43 -22.21 12.19
C GLN A 109 -2.32 -23.12 11.63
N PHE A 110 -1.20 -22.57 11.15
CA PHE A 110 -0.05 -23.38 10.71
C PHE A 110 0.52 -24.26 11.84
N SER A 111 0.52 -23.78 13.08
CA SER A 111 1.05 -24.56 14.22
C SER A 111 0.11 -25.67 14.72
N LYS A 112 -1.22 -25.53 14.57
CA LYS A 112 -2.19 -26.52 15.09
C LYS A 112 -2.54 -27.64 14.12
N ASN A 113 -2.42 -27.43 12.80
CA ASN A 113 -2.84 -28.42 11.81
C ASN A 113 -1.74 -29.44 11.48
N ASP A 114 -0.46 -29.06 11.58
CA ASP A 114 0.66 -29.97 11.31
C ASP A 114 0.68 -31.14 12.30
N ASN A 115 0.44 -30.88 13.59
CA ASN A 115 0.55 -31.93 14.60
C ASN A 115 -0.50 -33.04 14.39
N LYS A 116 -1.76 -32.69 14.09
CA LYS A 116 -2.83 -33.68 13.86
C LYS A 116 -2.60 -34.52 12.60
N ASN A 117 -2.14 -33.90 11.51
CA ASN A 117 -1.86 -34.58 10.25
C ASN A 117 -0.64 -35.51 10.35
N ILE A 118 0.36 -35.14 11.15
CA ILE A 118 1.55 -35.97 11.41
C ILE A 118 1.18 -37.19 12.27
N TRP A 119 0.41 -37.02 13.35
CA TRP A 119 -0.04 -38.14 14.19
C TRP A 119 -0.91 -39.16 13.42
N GLN A 120 -1.76 -38.70 12.51
CA GLN A 120 -2.55 -39.59 11.64
C GLN A 120 -1.68 -40.35 10.63
N LYS A 121 -0.62 -39.73 10.10
CA LYS A 121 0.35 -40.40 9.22
C LYS A 121 1.18 -41.46 9.96
N VAL A 122 1.57 -41.20 11.21
CA VAL A 122 2.34 -42.16 12.03
C VAL A 122 1.48 -43.38 12.38
N ILE A 123 0.24 -43.19 12.83
CA ILE A 123 -0.65 -44.30 13.19
C ILE A 123 -1.00 -45.16 11.96
N SER A 124 -1.19 -44.54 10.79
CA SER A 124 -1.48 -45.30 9.56
C SER A 124 -0.27 -46.10 9.06
N ALA A 125 0.96 -45.58 9.20
CA ALA A 125 2.18 -46.32 8.91
C ALA A 125 2.36 -47.53 9.84
N MET A 126 2.10 -47.37 11.14
CA MET A 126 2.18 -48.47 12.12
C MET A 126 1.13 -49.56 11.86
N LYS A 127 -0.10 -49.18 11.50
CA LYS A 127 -1.16 -50.15 11.13
C LYS A 127 -0.80 -50.95 9.88
N ARG A 128 -0.11 -50.33 8.91
CA ARG A 128 0.34 -51.03 7.69
C ARG A 128 1.41 -52.06 8.01
N TRP A 129 2.39 -51.70 8.82
CA TRP A 129 3.48 -52.60 9.23
C TRP A 129 2.97 -53.81 10.03
N PHE A 130 1.98 -53.60 10.90
CA PHE A 130 1.35 -54.69 11.66
C PHE A 130 0.51 -55.65 10.79
N LYS A 131 0.07 -55.18 9.61
CA LYS A 131 -0.71 -55.98 8.66
C LYS A 131 0.18 -56.83 7.74
N GLU A 132 1.46 -56.48 7.61
CA GLU A 132 2.46 -57.22 6.83
C GLU A 132 3.14 -58.35 7.63
N ILE A 133 2.99 -58.36 8.96
CA ILE A 133 3.61 -59.35 9.86
C ILE A 133 2.67 -60.54 10.18
N ARG A 134 1.47 -60.59 9.58
CA ARG A 134 0.51 -61.71 9.72
C ARG A 134 0.30 -62.45 8.42
#